data_AF-A0A7V5G7E3-F1
#
_entry.id   AF-A0A7V5G7E3-F1
#
_cell.length_a   1.000
_cell.length_b   1.000
_cell.length_c   1.000
_cell.angle_alpha   90.00
_cell.angle_beta   90.00
_cell.angle_gamma   90.00
#
_symmetry.space_group_name_H-M   'P 1'
#
loop_
_entity.id
_entity.type
_entity.pdbx_description
1 polymer ?
#
loop_
_entity_poly.entity_id
_entity_poly.type
_entity_poly.pdbx_seq_one_letter_code
_entity_poly.pdbx_strand_id
1 'polypeptide(L)' 'MDKVVNIVKKDNLFKITTQAKKEFLTNAVLLAIGNEHRHLNLPDEDKFIGRGVSYCATCDAMFYKDKV' A
#
# COMPACT_ATOMS: atom_id res chain seq x y z
N MET A 1 1.66 7.43 -12.97
CA MET A 1 1.92 5.97 -12.89
C MET A 1 0.64 5.24 -13.25
N ASP A 2 0.75 4.20 -14.07
CA ASP A 2 -0.39 3.36 -14.46
C ASP A 2 -0.63 2.30 -13.37
N LYS A 3 -1.88 2.02 -13.03
CA LYS A 3 -2.26 1.08 -11.95
C LYS A 3 -2.70 -0.25 -12.55
N VAL A 4 -2.25 -1.36 -11.96
CA VAL A 4 -2.77 -2.69 -12.28
C VAL A 4 -4.14 -2.84 -11.65
N VAL A 5 -5.15 -3.20 -12.45
CA VAL A 5 -6.54 -3.36 -12.00
C VAL A 5 -7.02 -4.80 -12.03
N ASN A 6 -6.36 -5.67 -12.82
CA ASN A 6 -6.74 -7.08 -12.90
C ASN A 6 -5.53 -7.96 -13.26
N ILE A 7 -5.51 -9.17 -12.70
CA ILE A 7 -4.53 -10.22 -12.98
C ILE A 7 -5.29 -11.53 -13.11
N VAL A 8 -5.26 -12.15 -14.29
CA VAL A 8 -5.96 -13.41 -14.58
C VAL A 8 -4.94 -14.44 -15.06
N LYS A 9 -4.93 -15.63 -14.44
CA LYS A 9 -4.15 -16.77 -14.93
C LYS A 9 -4.91 -17.43 -16.09
N LYS A 10 -4.28 -17.52 -17.25
CA LYS A 10 -4.75 -18.28 -18.42
C LYS A 10 -3.69 -19.31 -18.78
N ASP A 11 -4.05 -20.58 -18.63
CA ASP A 11 -3.14 -21.71 -18.86
C ASP A 11 -1.83 -21.56 -18.07
N ASN A 12 -0.70 -21.36 -18.77
CA ASN A 12 0.64 -21.16 -18.22
C ASN A 12 1.10 -19.69 -18.17
N LEU A 13 0.23 -18.73 -18.50
CA LEU A 13 0.54 -17.30 -18.50
C LEU A 13 -0.38 -16.53 -17.56
N PHE A 14 0.11 -15.39 -17.07
CA PHE A 14 -0.67 -14.38 -16.40
C PHE A 14 -0.94 -13.23 -17.36
N LYS A 15 -2.21 -12.87 -17.50
CA LYS A 15 -2.67 -11.67 -18.19
C LYS A 15 -2.93 -10.57 -17.18
N ILE A 16 -2.21 -9.46 -17.31
CA ILE A 16 -2.29 -8.30 -16.44
C ILE A 16 -2.95 -7.17 -17.22
N THR A 17 -3.98 -6.54 -16.64
CA THR A 17 -4.66 -5.38 -17.23
C THR A 17 -4.44 -4.15 -16.36
N THR A 18 -4.08 -3.05 -16.99
CA THR A 18 -3.92 -1.75 -16.31
C THR A 18 -5.12 -0.84 -16.51
N GLN A 19 -5.21 0.21 -15.69
CA GLN A 19 -6.25 1.22 -15.77
C GLN A 19 -6.22 1.96 -17.12
N ALA A 20 -5.03 2.14 -17.72
CA ALA A 20 -4.89 2.67 -19.08
C ALA A 20 -5.24 1.68 -20.20
N LYS A 21 -5.89 0.54 -19.87
CA LYS A 21 -6.27 -0.55 -20.79
C LYS A 21 -5.08 -1.21 -21.50
N LYS A 22 -3.87 -1.14 -20.92
CA LYS A 22 -2.72 -1.90 -21.41
C LYS A 22 -2.81 -3.33 -20.91
N GLU A 23 -2.35 -4.26 -21.74
CA GLU A 23 -2.31 -5.68 -21.42
C GLU A 23 -0.87 -6.19 -21.47
N PHE A 24 -0.50 -6.97 -20.45
CA PHE A 24 0.81 -7.61 -20.37
C PHE A 24 0.62 -9.11 -20.17
N LEU A 25 1.49 -9.90 -20.80
CA LEU A 25 1.57 -11.35 -20.62
C LEU A 25 2.91 -11.71 -19.99
N THR A 26 2.88 -12.56 -18.97
CA THR A 26 4.09 -13.02 -18.26
C THR A 26 3.92 -14.43 -17.72
N ASN A 27 5.02 -15.15 -17.52
CA ASN A 27 5.01 -16.49 -16.92
C ASN A 27 4.81 -16.45 -15.39
N ALA A 28 5.20 -15.34 -14.75
CA ALA A 28 5.19 -15.19 -13.29
C ALA A 28 4.82 -13.76 -12.86
N VAL A 29 4.22 -13.64 -11.68
CA VAL A 29 3.83 -12.37 -11.05
C VAL A 29 4.36 -12.34 -9.61
N LEU A 30 5.07 -11.29 -9.24
CA LEU A 30 5.46 -10.99 -7.86
C LEU A 30 4.53 -9.90 -7.30
N LEU A 31 3.75 -10.23 -6.28
CA LEU A 31 2.87 -9.27 -5.60
C LEU A 31 3.67 -8.52 -4.53
N ALA A 32 4.00 -7.26 -4.82
CA ALA A 32 4.66 -6.34 -3.89
C ALA A 32 3.83 -5.04 -3.73
N ILE A 33 2.51 -5.19 -3.61
CA ILE A 33 1.54 -4.09 -3.62
C ILE A 33 1.49 -3.28 -2.31
N GLY A 34 2.22 -3.71 -1.29
CA GLY A 34 2.17 -3.11 0.05
C GLY A 34 0.84 -3.38 0.76
N ASN A 35 0.65 -2.71 1.88
CA ASN A 35 -0.57 -2.71 2.67
C ASN A 35 -0.91 -1.26 3.06
N GLU A 36 -2.17 -1.01 3.41
CA GLU A 36 -2.63 0.26 3.96
C GLU A 36 -2.95 0.08 5.45
N HIS A 37 -2.71 1.14 6.25
CA HIS A 37 -3.06 1.13 7.66
C HIS A 37 -4.57 1.27 7.83
N ARG A 38 -5.11 0.61 8.85
CA ARG A 38 -6.51 0.83 9.24
C ARG A 38 -6.61 2.11 10.06
N HIS A 39 -7.28 3.11 9.51
CA HIS A 39 -7.56 4.37 10.19
C HIS A 39 -8.67 4.20 11.23
N LEU A 40 -8.59 4.97 12.32
CA LEU A 40 -9.63 5.03 13.35
C LEU A 40 -10.79 5.96 12.96
N ASN A 41 -10.62 6.74 11.89
CA ASN A 41 -11.54 7.76 11.37
C ASN A 41 -11.83 8.87 12.38
N LEU A 42 -10.80 9.30 13.11
CA LEU A 42 -10.94 10.41 14.06
C LEU A 42 -10.87 11.77 13.33
N PRO A 43 -11.55 12.81 13.84
CA PRO A 43 -11.33 14.17 13.37
C PRO A 43 -9.84 14.53 13.43
N ASP A 44 -9.33 15.15 12.37
CA ASP A 44 -7.92 15.53 12.22
C ASP A 44 -6.89 14.37 12.26
N GLU A 45 -7.27 13.09 12.23
CA GLU A 45 -6.32 11.95 12.20
C GLU A 45 -5.29 12.14 11.08
N ASP A 46 -5.75 12.33 9.84
CA ASP A 46 -4.90 12.54 8.66
C ASP A 46 -3.99 13.77 8.77
N LYS A 47 -4.43 14.80 9.50
CA LYS A 47 -3.64 16.02 9.72
C LYS A 47 -2.46 15.76 10.65
N PHE A 48 -2.60 14.81 11.58
CA PHE A 48 -1.59 14.47 12.58
C PHE A 48 -0.79 13.20 12.27
N ILE A 49 -1.10 12.45 11.20
CA ILE A 49 -0.27 11.33 10.72
C ILE A 49 1.16 11.83 10.48
N GLY A 50 2.14 11.17 11.11
CA GLY A 50 3.56 11.54 11.06
C GLY A 50 3.92 12.81 11.83
N ARG A 51 2.96 13.42 12.55
CA ARG A 51 3.12 14.64 13.37
C ARG A 51 2.57 14.48 14.78
N GLY A 52 2.51 13.26 15.29
CA GLY A 52 1.90 12.92 16.58
C GLY A 52 1.16 11.59 16.53
N VAL A 53 0.51 11.30 15.40
CA VAL A 53 -0.13 10.01 15.13
C VAL A 53 0.86 9.11 14.38
N SER A 54 1.16 7.94 14.94
CA SER A 54 2.05 6.93 14.36
C SER A 54 1.35 5.58 14.29
N TYR A 55 1.67 4.81 13.25
CA TYR A 55 1.20 3.43 13.07
C TYR A 55 2.29 2.37 13.35
N CYS A 56 3.53 2.78 13.61
CA CYS A 56 4.65 1.87 13.86
C CYS A 56 5.46 2.34 15.07
N ALA A 57 5.16 1.79 16.25
CA ALA A 57 5.88 2.12 17.47
C ALA A 57 7.38 1.83 17.37
N THR A 58 7.77 0.71 16.74
CA THR A 58 9.19 0.37 16.56
C THR A 58 9.94 1.36 15.67
N CYS A 59 9.24 2.01 14.74
CA CYS A 59 9.80 2.99 13.84
C CYS A 59 9.92 4.37 14.53
N ASP A 60 8.86 4.79 15.22
CA ASP A 60 8.69 6.19 15.61
C ASP A 60 8.91 6.46 17.11
N ALA A 61 8.91 5.44 17.98
CA ALA A 61 8.99 5.64 19.44
C ALA A 61 10.25 6.41 19.87
N MET A 62 11.36 6.27 19.15
CA MET A 62 12.62 6.96 19.43
C MET A 62 12.47 8.49 19.42
N PHE A 63 11.53 9.05 18.64
CA PHE A 63 11.30 10.50 18.56
C PHE A 63 10.51 11.07 19.76
N TYR A 64 9.91 10.20 20.58
CA TYR A 64 9.04 10.58 21.70
C TYR A 64 9.66 10.24 23.06
N LYS A 65 10.98 10.00 23.11
CA LYS A 65 11.69 9.85 24.37
C LYS A 65 11.48 11.10 25.24
N ASP A 66 11.12 10.88 26.49
CA ASP A 66 10.83 11.92 27.50
C ASP A 66 9.64 12.85 27.16
N LYS A 67 8.78 12.44 26.21
CA LYS A 67 7.49 13.09 25.94
C LYS A 67 6.34 12.29 26.54
N VAL A 68 5.37 12.99 27.12
CA VAL A 68 4.09 12.45 27.64
C VAL A 68 2.95 13.10 26.86
#